data_AF-T1AYS6-F1
#
_entry.id   AF-T1AYS6-F1
#
_cell.length_a   1.000
_cell.length_b   1.000
_cell.length_c   1.000
_cell.angle_alpha   90.00
_cell.angle_beta   90.00
_cell.angle_gamma   90.00
#
_symmetry.space_group_name_H-M   'P 1'
#
loop_
_entity.id
_entity.type
_entity.pdbx_description
1 polymer ?
#
loop_
_entity_poly.entity_id
_entity_poly.type
_entity_poly.pdbx_seq_one_letter_code
_entity_poly.pdbx_strand_id
1 'polypeptide(L)'
;MTNAPLRWTTAELAEDAATSSAQFRAERLAVSDSWGTHYTQARGKFELLFEKLSDLNPGAITDDNIAEVYGLGLGEALRYLAGPPISDDDLQVIADVDSIAPGVLKKNPEALHKVFEVIERVIDPYRFPWMGAGGTPTEQQRAAALLASSVLLAAQR
;
A
#
# COMPACT_ATOMS: atom_id res chain seq x y z
N MET A 1 -24.39 -9.42 -43.35
CA MET A 1 -24.98 -8.32 -42.58
C MET A 1 -23.90 -7.76 -41.68
N THR A 2 -23.43 -6.55 -41.96
CA THR A 2 -22.43 -5.87 -41.13
C THR A 2 -23.13 -5.37 -39.88
N ASN A 3 -22.91 -6.01 -38.73
CA ASN A 3 -23.31 -5.47 -37.43
C ASN A 3 -22.51 -4.19 -37.21
N ALA A 4 -23.08 -3.05 -37.60
CA ALA A 4 -22.53 -1.76 -37.25
C ALA A 4 -22.56 -1.64 -35.71
N PRO A 5 -21.53 -1.06 -35.09
CA PRO A 5 -21.50 -0.84 -33.65
C PRO A 5 -22.72 -0.01 -33.23
N LEU A 6 -23.26 -0.33 -32.05
CA LEU A 6 -24.38 0.39 -31.46
C LEU A 6 -24.02 1.89 -31.37
N ARG A 7 -24.94 2.75 -31.81
CA ARG A 7 -24.81 4.20 -31.70
C ARG A 7 -25.79 4.72 -30.67
N TRP A 8 -25.29 5.02 -29.48
CA TRP A 8 -26.09 5.66 -28.44
C TRP A 8 -26.49 7.07 -28.87
N THR A 9 -27.76 7.38 -28.64
CA THR A 9 -28.30 8.72 -28.74
C THR A 9 -27.90 9.53 -27.50
N THR A 10 -27.96 10.86 -27.62
CA THR A 10 -27.75 11.76 -26.48
C THR A 10 -28.77 11.50 -25.35
N ALA A 11 -29.98 11.08 -25.69
CA ALA A 11 -31.02 10.77 -24.71
C ALA A 11 -30.67 9.53 -23.88
N GLU A 12 -30.23 8.44 -24.55
CA GLU A 12 -29.78 7.22 -23.87
C GLU A 12 -28.57 7.49 -22.97
N LEU A 13 -27.59 8.26 -23.45
CA LEU A 13 -26.43 8.64 -22.62
C LEU A 13 -26.82 9.48 -21.41
N ALA A 14 -27.82 10.37 -21.53
CA ALA A 14 -28.31 11.19 -20.43
C ALA A 14 -29.06 10.35 -19.37
N GLU A 15 -29.84 9.36 -19.81
CA GLU A 15 -30.54 8.43 -18.93
C GLU A 15 -29.56 7.54 -18.16
N ASP A 16 -28.57 6.97 -18.85
CA ASP A 16 -27.52 6.16 -18.23
C ASP A 16 -26.68 6.97 -17.23
N ALA A 17 -26.33 8.21 -17.59
CA ALA A 17 -25.60 9.12 -16.69
C ALA A 17 -26.42 9.46 -15.43
N ALA A 18 -27.73 9.68 -15.57
CA ALA A 18 -28.62 9.95 -14.44
C ALA A 18 -28.74 8.73 -13.52
N THR A 19 -28.86 7.53 -14.10
CA THR A 19 -28.92 6.24 -13.39
C THR A 19 -27.62 5.98 -12.64
N SER A 20 -26.47 6.09 -13.31
CA SER A 20 -25.15 5.91 -12.71
C SER A 20 -24.90 6.91 -11.57
N SER A 21 -25.28 8.17 -11.77
CA SER A 21 -25.16 9.20 -10.72
C SER A 21 -26.05 8.93 -9.51
N ALA A 22 -27.27 8.42 -9.73
CA ALA A 22 -28.19 8.06 -8.65
C ALA A 22 -27.65 6.87 -7.84
N GLN A 23 -27.14 5.84 -8.51
CA GLN A 23 -26.52 4.68 -7.87
C GLN A 23 -25.30 5.10 -7.06
N PHE A 24 -24.38 5.89 -7.64
CA PHE A 24 -23.20 6.39 -6.93
C PHE A 24 -23.59 7.16 -5.65
N ARG A 25 -24.60 8.04 -5.71
CA ARG A 25 -25.08 8.76 -4.53
C ARG A 25 -25.65 7.80 -3.47
N ALA A 26 -26.43 6.82 -3.89
CA ALA A 26 -27.02 5.85 -2.98
C ALA A 26 -25.95 5.02 -2.27
N GLU A 27 -24.96 4.51 -3.02
CA GLU A 27 -23.84 3.74 -2.48
C GLU A 27 -22.97 4.58 -1.54
N ARG A 28 -22.67 5.84 -1.91
CA ARG A 28 -21.81 6.71 -1.11
C ARG A 28 -22.43 7.15 0.22
N LEU A 29 -23.76 7.28 0.26
CA LEU A 29 -24.51 7.69 1.45
C LEU A 29 -25.01 6.50 2.30
N ALA A 30 -24.91 5.27 1.77
CA ALA A 30 -25.26 4.09 2.52
C ALA A 30 -24.34 3.93 3.74
N VAL A 31 -24.92 3.55 4.88
CA VAL A 31 -24.15 3.13 6.04
C VAL A 31 -23.45 1.82 5.68
N SER A 32 -22.12 1.80 5.79
CA SER A 32 -21.30 0.63 5.47
C SER A 32 -20.18 0.49 6.51
N ASP A 33 -19.95 -0.75 6.94
CA ASP A 33 -18.81 -1.13 7.76
C ASP A 33 -17.53 -1.36 6.93
N SER A 34 -17.58 -1.10 5.61
CA SER A 34 -16.45 -1.29 4.70
C SER A 34 -15.23 -0.49 5.15
N TRP A 35 -15.42 0.78 5.53
CA TRP A 35 -14.33 1.61 6.04
C TRP A 35 -13.66 1.00 7.28
N GLY A 36 -14.46 0.60 8.28
CA GLY A 36 -13.95 -0.03 9.50
C GLY A 36 -13.19 -1.33 9.20
N THR A 37 -13.70 -2.12 8.26
CA THR A 37 -13.06 -3.36 7.81
C THR A 37 -11.71 -3.09 7.13
N HIS A 38 -11.65 -2.15 6.19
CA HIS A 38 -10.42 -1.77 5.50
C HIS A 38 -9.39 -1.20 6.47
N TYR A 39 -9.83 -0.37 7.42
CA TYR A 39 -8.97 0.17 8.47
C TYR A 39 -8.39 -0.94 9.35
N THR A 40 -9.21 -1.85 9.88
CA THR A 40 -8.74 -2.94 10.75
C THR A 40 -7.77 -3.88 10.01
N GLN A 41 -8.03 -4.19 8.75
CA GLN A 41 -7.12 -5.00 7.93
C GLN A 41 -5.79 -4.29 7.68
N ALA A 42 -5.83 -2.99 7.32
CA ALA A 42 -4.62 -2.19 7.15
C ALA A 42 -3.83 -2.10 8.46
N ARG A 43 -4.52 -1.89 9.58
CA ARG A 43 -3.93 -1.82 10.92
C ARG A 43 -3.19 -3.10 11.28
N GLY A 44 -3.81 -4.26 11.08
CA GLY A 44 -3.17 -5.55 11.32
C GLY A 44 -1.91 -5.77 10.46
N LYS A 45 -1.93 -5.33 9.19
CA LYS A 45 -0.74 -5.39 8.33
C LYS A 45 0.41 -4.54 8.89
N PHE A 46 0.14 -3.31 9.31
CA PHE A 46 1.18 -2.43 9.84
C PHE A 46 1.68 -2.85 11.22
N GLU A 47 0.80 -3.36 12.09
CA GLU A 47 1.22 -3.91 13.39
C GLU A 47 2.17 -5.09 13.22
N LEU A 48 1.84 -6.02 12.32
CA LEU A 48 2.71 -7.14 12.00
C LEU A 48 4.02 -6.69 11.33
N LEU A 49 3.96 -5.73 10.42
CA LEU A 49 5.15 -5.16 9.78
C LEU A 49 6.10 -4.54 10.82
N PHE A 50 5.56 -3.72 11.72
CA PHE A 50 6.33 -3.09 12.79
C PHE A 50 6.94 -4.14 13.72
N GLU A 51 6.18 -5.16 14.11
CA GLU A 51 6.72 -6.27 14.91
C GLU A 51 7.92 -6.95 14.21
N LYS A 52 7.78 -7.27 12.92
CA LYS A 52 8.80 -7.99 12.15
C LYS A 52 10.05 -7.16 11.85
N LEU A 53 9.89 -5.85 11.70
CA LEU A 53 10.99 -4.91 11.43
C LEU A 53 11.44 -4.13 12.67
N SER A 54 11.15 -4.63 13.87
CA SER A 54 11.55 -4.02 15.14
C SER A 54 11.19 -2.52 15.24
N ASP A 55 9.92 -2.22 14.97
CA ASP A 55 9.33 -0.87 14.88
C ASP A 55 10.05 0.06 13.89
N LEU A 56 10.60 -0.52 12.81
CA LEU A 56 11.45 0.19 11.85
C LEU A 56 12.64 0.82 12.57
N ASN A 57 13.38 0.04 13.36
CA ASN A 57 14.67 0.48 13.87
C ASN A 57 15.74 0.23 12.79
N PRO A 58 16.41 1.26 12.24
CA PRO A 58 17.39 1.08 11.16
C PRO A 58 18.47 0.06 11.47
N GLY A 59 18.90 -0.05 12.74
CA GLY A 59 19.95 -0.99 13.16
C GLY A 59 19.48 -2.43 13.32
N ALA A 60 18.18 -2.70 13.18
CA ALA A 60 17.58 -4.03 13.35
C ALA A 60 16.94 -4.58 12.07
N ILE A 61 16.97 -3.81 10.97
CA ILE A 61 16.48 -4.27 9.67
C ILE A 61 17.57 -5.13 9.01
N THR A 62 17.19 -6.32 8.54
CA THR A 62 18.10 -7.29 7.93
C THR A 62 17.45 -7.93 6.71
N ASP A 63 18.25 -8.44 5.78
CA ASP A 63 17.71 -9.13 4.59
C ASP A 63 16.77 -10.29 4.98
N ASP A 64 17.03 -10.97 6.10
CA ASP A 64 16.20 -12.07 6.60
C ASP A 64 14.80 -11.60 7.04
N ASN A 65 14.70 -10.50 7.80
CA ASN A 65 13.40 -10.01 8.24
C ASN A 65 12.63 -9.33 7.09
N ILE A 66 13.32 -8.72 6.14
CA ILE A 66 12.72 -8.22 4.89
C ILE A 66 12.14 -9.40 4.07
N ALA A 67 12.89 -10.49 3.94
CA ALA A 67 12.42 -11.69 3.24
C ALA A 67 11.21 -12.32 3.92
N GLU A 68 11.21 -12.36 5.26
CA GLU A 68 10.08 -12.83 6.05
C GLU A 68 8.83 -11.97 5.80
N VAL A 69 8.96 -10.65 5.88
CA VAL A 69 7.86 -9.69 5.65
C VAL A 69 7.24 -9.86 4.27
N TYR A 70 8.05 -10.01 3.21
CA TYR A 70 7.54 -10.32 1.88
C TYR A 70 6.86 -11.70 1.82
N GLY A 71 7.43 -12.71 2.49
CA GLY A 71 6.85 -14.04 2.61
C GLY A 71 5.48 -14.06 3.30
N LEU A 72 5.23 -13.10 4.19
CA LEU A 72 3.95 -12.89 4.87
C LEU A 72 2.93 -12.07 4.04
N GLY A 73 3.28 -11.66 2.83
CA GLY A 73 2.41 -10.87 1.97
C GLY A 73 2.30 -9.40 2.36
N LEU A 74 3.29 -8.87 3.09
CA LEU A 74 3.31 -7.48 3.55
C LEU A 74 3.98 -6.50 2.57
N GLY A 75 4.29 -6.93 1.35
CA GLY A 75 4.94 -6.09 0.32
C GLY A 75 4.17 -4.79 0.03
N GLU A 76 2.84 -4.84 0.07
CA GLU A 76 2.01 -3.62 -0.05
C GLU A 76 2.23 -2.67 1.14
N ALA A 77 2.29 -3.19 2.38
CA ALA A 77 2.52 -2.34 3.55
C ALA A 77 3.93 -1.72 3.53
N LEU A 78 4.94 -2.48 3.06
CA LEU A 78 6.29 -1.98 2.81
C LEU A 78 6.30 -0.81 1.82
N ARG A 79 5.60 -0.94 0.68
CA ARG A 79 5.47 0.15 -0.31
C ARG A 79 4.82 1.41 0.27
N TYR A 80 3.94 1.24 1.24
CA TYR A 80 3.26 2.35 1.91
C TYR A 80 4.09 2.99 3.02
N LEU A 81 5.29 2.47 3.34
CA LEU A 81 6.26 3.21 4.15
C LEU A 81 6.80 4.44 3.41
N ALA A 82 6.79 4.42 2.08
CA ALA A 82 7.21 5.53 1.25
C ALA A 82 6.27 6.74 1.36
N GLY A 83 6.82 7.95 1.28
CA GLY A 83 6.06 9.20 1.21
C GLY A 83 6.36 9.98 -0.06
N PRO A 84 5.50 9.93 -1.11
CA PRO A 84 4.23 9.18 -1.23
C PRO A 84 4.40 7.66 -1.44
N PRO A 85 3.34 6.84 -1.25
CA PRO A 85 3.38 5.40 -1.54
C PRO A 85 3.76 5.10 -2.99
N ILE A 86 4.53 4.03 -3.19
CA ILE A 86 4.96 3.58 -4.52
C ILE A 86 4.03 2.47 -5.01
N SER A 87 3.66 2.49 -6.30
CA SER A 87 2.89 1.41 -6.91
C SER A 87 3.74 0.14 -7.12
N ASP A 88 3.10 -0.98 -7.41
CA ASP A 88 3.82 -2.22 -7.75
C ASP A 88 4.66 -2.04 -9.03
N ASP A 89 4.07 -1.44 -10.08
CA ASP A 89 4.72 -1.21 -11.36
C ASP A 89 5.90 -0.23 -11.24
N ASP A 90 5.73 0.87 -10.51
CA ASP A 90 6.80 1.86 -10.31
C ASP A 90 7.96 1.26 -9.52
N LEU A 91 7.66 0.48 -8.46
CA LEU A 91 8.71 -0.14 -7.65
C LEU A 91 9.54 -1.10 -8.49
N GLN A 92 8.91 -1.90 -9.34
CA GLN A 92 9.60 -2.83 -10.22
C GLN A 92 10.59 -2.10 -11.15
N VAL A 93 10.16 -0.98 -11.74
CA VAL A 93 10.99 -0.18 -12.64
C VAL A 93 12.14 0.50 -11.88
N ILE A 94 11.85 1.13 -10.74
CA ILE A 94 12.85 1.90 -9.97
C ILE A 94 13.89 0.97 -9.32
N ALA A 95 13.46 -0.20 -8.87
CA ALA A 95 14.36 -1.20 -8.27
C ALA A 95 15.18 -1.98 -9.31
N ASP A 96 14.92 -1.81 -10.61
CA ASP A 96 15.63 -2.52 -11.68
C ASP A 96 15.59 -4.06 -11.45
N VAL A 97 14.36 -4.58 -11.36
CA VAL A 97 14.08 -6.02 -11.19
C VAL A 97 13.03 -6.51 -12.19
N ASP A 98 13.13 -7.77 -12.61
CA ASP A 98 12.20 -8.37 -13.57
C ASP A 98 10.80 -8.61 -12.98
N SER A 99 10.69 -8.75 -11.65
CA SER A 99 9.43 -9.03 -10.97
C SER A 99 9.53 -8.78 -9.47
N ILE A 100 8.49 -8.18 -8.90
CA ILE A 100 8.31 -8.02 -7.45
C ILE A 100 7.35 -9.04 -6.82
N ALA A 101 6.92 -10.05 -7.57
CA ALA A 101 6.04 -11.10 -7.05
C ALA A 101 6.69 -11.83 -5.85
N PRO A 102 5.96 -12.07 -4.74
CA PRO A 102 6.55 -12.66 -3.52
C PRO A 102 7.27 -13.99 -3.75
N GLY A 103 6.71 -14.86 -4.62
CA GLY A 103 7.31 -16.15 -4.95
C GLY A 103 8.61 -16.06 -5.76
N VAL A 104 8.84 -14.95 -6.46
CA VAL A 104 10.08 -14.65 -7.20
C VAL A 104 11.10 -14.03 -6.26
N LEU A 105 10.74 -12.97 -5.54
CA LEU A 105 11.65 -12.28 -4.61
C LEU A 105 12.17 -13.22 -3.51
N LYS A 106 11.34 -14.13 -2.99
CA LYS A 106 11.78 -15.13 -1.99
C LYS A 106 12.94 -16.02 -2.47
N LYS A 107 13.11 -16.19 -3.79
CA LYS A 107 14.17 -17.01 -4.40
C LYS A 107 15.32 -16.18 -4.95
N ASN A 108 15.23 -14.86 -4.89
CA ASN A 108 16.20 -13.94 -5.44
C ASN A 108 16.55 -12.85 -4.41
N PRO A 109 17.49 -13.14 -3.49
CA PRO A 109 17.92 -12.20 -2.46
C PRO A 109 18.45 -10.88 -3.03
N GLU A 110 19.13 -10.91 -4.18
CA GLU A 110 19.64 -9.71 -4.83
C GLU A 110 18.49 -8.77 -5.26
N ALA A 111 17.47 -9.32 -5.93
CA ALA A 111 16.30 -8.54 -6.31
C ALA A 111 15.53 -8.00 -5.09
N LEU A 112 15.42 -8.81 -4.03
CA LEU A 112 14.79 -8.38 -2.79
C LEU A 112 15.54 -7.20 -2.15
N HIS A 113 16.87 -7.27 -2.11
CA HIS A 113 17.71 -6.21 -1.58
C HIS A 113 17.55 -4.90 -2.37
N LYS A 114 17.61 -4.96 -3.72
CA LYS A 114 17.36 -3.79 -4.58
C LYS A 114 16.02 -3.14 -4.30
N VAL A 115 14.97 -3.95 -4.15
CA VAL A 115 13.61 -3.46 -3.83
C VAL A 115 13.59 -2.74 -2.49
N PHE A 116 14.23 -3.31 -1.46
CA PHE A 116 14.26 -2.69 -0.15
C PHE A 116 15.09 -1.39 -0.13
N GLU A 117 16.23 -1.34 -0.81
CA GLU A 117 17.03 -0.11 -0.93
C GLU A 117 16.21 1.07 -1.48
N VAL A 118 15.33 0.80 -2.46
CA VAL A 118 14.44 1.84 -3.00
C VAL A 118 13.49 2.33 -1.91
N ILE A 119 12.84 1.42 -1.19
CA ILE A 119 11.88 1.76 -0.12
C ILE A 119 12.58 2.53 0.99
N GLU A 120 13.75 2.07 1.45
CA GLU A 120 14.52 2.72 2.52
C GLU A 120 14.86 4.17 2.20
N ARG A 121 15.25 4.46 0.95
CA ARG A 121 15.61 5.82 0.49
C ARG A 121 14.43 6.80 0.48
N VAL A 122 13.21 6.30 0.41
CA VAL A 122 12.00 7.11 0.21
C VAL A 122 10.98 6.94 1.34
N ILE A 123 11.39 6.33 2.47
CA ILE A 123 10.58 6.26 3.68
C ILE A 123 10.14 7.68 4.06
N ASP A 124 8.85 7.81 4.39
CA ASP A 124 8.25 9.08 4.79
C ASP A 124 8.88 9.60 6.12
N PRO A 125 9.69 10.67 6.09
CA PRO A 125 10.37 11.16 7.29
C PRO A 125 9.40 11.82 8.29
N TYR A 126 8.18 12.17 7.87
CA TYR A 126 7.18 12.77 8.75
C TYR A 126 6.39 11.70 9.52
N ARG A 127 6.16 10.54 8.90
CA ARG A 127 5.53 9.38 9.57
C ARG A 127 6.54 8.58 10.40
N PHE A 128 7.78 8.47 9.93
CA PHE A 128 8.82 7.65 10.56
C PHE A 128 10.08 8.46 10.90
N PRO A 129 9.97 9.55 11.70
CA PRO A 129 11.08 10.48 11.94
C PRO A 129 12.30 9.84 12.62
N TRP A 130 12.11 8.73 13.34
CA TRP A 130 13.20 8.02 14.01
C TRP A 130 14.11 7.26 13.04
N MET A 131 13.64 6.94 11.82
CA MET A 131 14.45 6.28 10.80
C MET A 131 15.66 7.14 10.42
N GLY A 132 15.47 8.46 10.28
CA GLY A 132 16.56 9.40 10.02
C GLY A 132 17.39 9.75 11.27
N ALA A 133 16.81 9.65 12.46
CA ALA A 133 17.50 9.93 13.72
C ALA A 133 18.34 8.76 14.25
N GLY A 134 18.14 7.55 13.73
CA GLY A 134 18.92 6.36 14.09
C GLY A 134 18.56 5.78 15.46
N GLY A 135 17.28 5.47 15.69
CA GLY A 135 16.84 4.88 16.96
C GLY A 135 15.47 4.21 16.94
N THR A 136 14.99 3.85 18.13
CA THR A 136 13.65 3.29 18.35
C THR A 136 12.61 4.41 18.50
N PRO A 137 11.39 4.28 17.94
CA PRO A 137 10.33 5.26 18.15
C PRO A 137 9.92 5.37 19.61
N THR A 138 9.42 6.54 20.00
CA THR A 138 8.60 6.65 21.22
C THR A 138 7.25 5.97 21.01
N GLU A 139 6.54 5.63 22.10
CA GLU A 139 5.19 5.07 22.01
C GLU A 139 4.24 5.97 21.22
N GLN A 140 4.35 7.29 21.40
CA GLN A 140 3.53 8.26 20.67
C GLN A 140 3.85 8.27 19.17
N GLN A 141 5.13 8.24 18.81
CA GLN A 141 5.56 8.17 17.41
C GLN A 141 5.07 6.88 16.75
N ARG A 142 5.24 5.74 17.43
CA ARG A 142 4.77 4.45 16.98
C ARG A 142 3.25 4.45 16.77
N ALA A 143 2.49 4.93 17.75
CA ALA A 143 1.03 4.99 17.66
C ALA A 143 0.56 5.89 16.51
N ALA A 144 1.18 7.06 16.32
CA ALA A 144 0.89 7.98 15.24
C ALA A 144 1.21 7.38 13.86
N ALA A 145 2.37 6.74 13.71
CA ALA A 145 2.78 6.11 12.46
C ALA A 145 1.87 4.95 12.06
N LEU A 146 1.48 4.10 13.03
CA LEU A 146 0.54 3.02 12.79
C LEU A 146 -0.84 3.57 12.39
N LEU A 147 -1.34 4.62 13.07
CA LEU A 147 -2.62 5.25 12.70
C LEU A 147 -2.57 5.83 11.28
N ALA A 148 -1.57 6.68 11.00
CA ALA A 148 -1.44 7.36 9.72
C ALA A 148 -1.29 6.38 8.56
N SER A 149 -0.46 5.34 8.73
CA SER A 149 -0.24 4.34 7.68
C SER A 149 -1.47 3.47 7.45
N SER A 150 -2.19 3.11 8.53
CA SER A 150 -3.44 2.34 8.42
C SER A 150 -4.52 3.12 7.69
N VAL A 151 -4.70 4.40 8.01
CA VAL A 151 -5.65 5.28 7.31
C VAL A 151 -5.27 5.45 5.84
N LEU A 152 -3.98 5.66 5.55
CA LEU A 152 -3.49 5.84 4.18
C LEU A 152 -3.77 4.62 3.30
N LEU A 153 -3.51 3.42 3.80
CA LEU A 153 -3.78 2.18 3.06
C LEU A 153 -5.27 1.86 2.98
N ALA A 154 -6.04 2.12 4.04
CA ALA A 154 -7.48 1.90 4.02
C ALA A 154 -8.21 2.82 3.05
N ALA A 155 -7.73 4.06 2.86
CA ALA A 155 -8.30 5.04 1.94
C ALA A 155 -8.16 4.69 0.45
N GLN A 156 -7.38 3.67 0.12
CA GLN A 156 -7.14 3.19 -1.25
C GLN A 156 -8.06 2.01 -1.62
N ARG A 157 -9.10 1.76 -0.83
CA ARG A 157 -10.06 0.65 -0.98
C ARG A 157 -11.46 1.14 -1.29
#